data_AF-A0A4R8MAL1-F1
#
_entry.id   AF-A0A4R8MAL1-F1
#
_cell.length_a   1.000
_cell.length_b   1.000
_cell.length_c   1.000
_cell.angle_alpha   90.00
_cell.angle_beta   90.00
_cell.angle_gamma   90.00
#
_symmetry.space_group_name_H-M   'P 1'
#
loop_
_entity.id
_entity.type
_entity.pdbx_description
1 polymer ?
#
loop_
_entity_poly.entity_id
_entity_poly.type
_entity_poly.pdbx_seq_one_letter_code
_entity_poly.pdbx_strand_id
1 'polypeptide(L)'
;MYAITKAAYRRKIQAQLGFAHALLKLKELKEKNAHSAAGSPKEIRDLEKKIGETRERLNELFEAGDEAWENIDDASEELWSELKTAVNNAVLTTGK
;
A
#
# COMPACT_ATOMS: atom_id res chain seq x y z
N MET A 1 -10.47 -5.39 -26.14
CA MET A 1 -9.51 -5.01 -25.08
C MET A 1 -10.08 -5.46 -23.76
N TYR A 2 -9.36 -6.26 -22.97
CA TYR A 2 -9.81 -6.58 -21.61
C TYR A 2 -9.56 -5.35 -20.73
N ALA A 3 -10.59 -4.52 -20.55
CA ALA A 3 -10.60 -3.57 -19.44
C ALA A 3 -10.52 -4.37 -18.14
N ILE A 4 -9.59 -4.04 -17.25
CA ILE A 4 -9.55 -4.62 -15.91
C ILE A 4 -10.90 -4.28 -15.25
N THR A 5 -11.65 -5.29 -14.83
CA THR A 5 -12.93 -5.06 -14.14
C THR A 5 -12.70 -4.42 -12.77
N LYS A 6 -13.66 -3.63 -12.27
CA LYS A 6 -13.67 -3.07 -10.89
C LYS A 6 -13.21 -4.09 -9.85
N ALA A 7 -13.76 -5.30 -9.93
CA ALA A 7 -13.41 -6.40 -9.04
C ALA A 7 -11.94 -6.86 -9.18
N ALA A 8 -11.42 -6.97 -10.41
CA ALA A 8 -10.03 -7.36 -10.64
C ALA A 8 -9.05 -6.28 -10.17
N TYR A 9 -9.36 -5.01 -10.45
CA TYR A 9 -8.57 -3.87 -9.98
C TYR A 9 -8.53 -3.83 -8.44
N ARG A 10 -9.70 -3.92 -7.81
CA ARG A 10 -9.84 -3.96 -6.36
C ARG A 10 -9.01 -5.07 -5.73
N ARG A 11 -9.09 -6.30 -6.26
CA ARG A 11 -8.30 -7.44 -5.77
C ARG A 11 -6.80 -7.18 -5.85
N LYS A 12 -6.33 -6.56 -6.93
CA LYS A 12 -4.92 -6.19 -7.11
C LYS A 12 -4.47 -5.21 -6.02
N ILE A 13 -5.22 -4.13 -5.79
CA ILE A 13 -4.86 -3.13 -4.75
C ILE A 13 -4.94 -3.73 -3.35
N GLN A 14 -5.97 -4.53 -3.04
CA GLN A 14 -6.09 -5.22 -1.76
C GLN A 14 -4.92 -6.18 -1.50
N ALA A 15 -4.47 -6.91 -2.52
CA ALA A 15 -3.31 -7.78 -2.40
C ALA A 15 -2.02 -6.99 -2.10
N GLN A 16 -1.83 -5.84 -2.77
CA GLN A 16 -0.68 -4.97 -2.51
C GLN A 16 -0.71 -4.36 -1.11
N LEU A 17 -1.88 -3.92 -0.63
CA LEU A 17 -2.07 -3.45 0.75
C LEU A 17 -1.76 -4.53 1.78
N GLY A 18 -2.28 -5.75 1.57
CA GLY A 18 -2.02 -6.87 2.46
C GLY A 18 -0.53 -7.23 2.53
N PHE A 19 0.15 -7.24 1.38
CA PHE A 19 1.59 -7.47 1.31
C PHE A 19 2.39 -6.35 2.01
N ALA A 20 2.03 -5.08 1.77
CA ALA A 20 2.65 -3.94 2.44
C ALA A 20 2.52 -4.02 3.97
N HIS A 21 1.34 -4.38 4.46
CA HIS A 21 1.09 -4.54 5.89
C HIS A 21 1.88 -5.69 6.51
N ALA A 22 1.99 -6.83 5.79
CA ALA A 22 2.82 -7.96 6.23
C ALA A 22 4.31 -7.61 6.32
N LEU A 23 4.82 -6.84 5.35
CA LEU A 23 6.20 -6.35 5.38
C LEU A 23 6.46 -5.41 6.56
N LEU A 24 5.53 -4.50 6.81
CA LEU A 24 5.60 -3.61 7.97
C LEU A 24 5.68 -4.43 9.26
N LYS A 25 4.80 -5.44 9.39
CA LYS A 25 4.80 -6.31 10.57
C LYS A 25 6.10 -7.09 10.74
N LEU A 26 6.66 -7.59 9.64
CA LEU A 26 7.94 -8.29 9.67
C LEU A 26 9.08 -7.36 10.12
N LYS A 27 9.12 -6.11 9.64
CA LYS A 27 10.13 -5.13 10.04
C LYS A 27 9.99 -4.76 11.52
N GLU A 28 8.78 -4.47 12.01
CA GLU A 28 8.53 -4.22 13.44
C GLU A 28 9.03 -5.37 14.34
N LEU A 29 8.77 -6.62 13.94
CA LEU A 29 9.21 -7.79 14.68
C LEU A 29 10.74 -7.92 14.69
N LYS A 30 11.41 -7.66 13.55
CA LYS A 30 12.87 -7.65 13.46
C LYS A 30 13.49 -6.58 14.37
N GLU A 31 12.92 -5.38 14.41
CA GLU A 31 13.40 -4.30 15.28
C GLU A 31 13.23 -4.61 16.77
N LYS A 32 12.06 -5.14 17.15
CA LYS A 32 11.82 -5.59 18.52
C LYS A 32 12.80 -6.68 18.95
N ASN A 33 13.14 -7.59 18.04
CA ASN A 33 14.10 -8.67 18.32
C ASN A 33 15.55 -8.16 18.38
N ALA A 34 15.87 -7.06 17.68
CA ALA A 34 17.20 -6.47 17.62
C ALA A 34 17.60 -5.61 18.83
N HIS A 35 16.81 -5.57 19.92
CA HIS A 35 17.12 -4.82 21.16
C HIS A 35 17.45 -3.34 20.99
N SER A 36 17.12 -2.73 19.84
CA SER A 36 17.42 -1.33 19.58
C SER A 36 16.19 -0.47 19.89
N ALA A 37 16.26 0.31 20.97
CA ALA A 37 15.27 1.32 21.36
C ALA A 37 15.27 2.56 20.43
N ALA A 38 15.59 2.38 19.15
CA ALA A 38 15.47 3.42 18.15
C ALA A 38 14.03 3.35 17.60
N GLY A 39 13.28 4.46 17.68
CA GLY A 39 11.91 4.51 17.17
C GLY A 39 11.82 4.08 15.70
N SER A 40 10.64 3.64 15.27
CA SER A 40 10.42 3.06 13.94
C SER A 40 11.08 3.91 12.83
N PRO A 41 11.92 3.32 11.96
CA PRO A 41 12.58 4.02 10.87
C PRO A 41 11.60 4.81 10.03
N LYS A 42 12.07 5.93 9.49
CA LYS A 42 11.29 6.80 8.61
C LYS A 42 10.58 6.00 7.49
N GLU A 43 11.26 5.01 6.93
CA GLU A 43 10.73 4.13 5.88
C GLU A 43 9.52 3.30 6.33
N ILE A 44 9.48 2.87 7.60
CA ILE A 44 8.33 2.14 8.15
C ILE A 44 7.15 3.09 8.32
N ARG A 45 7.40 4.29 8.85
CA ARG A 45 6.34 5.31 9.04
C ARG A 45 5.76 5.78 7.71
N ASP A 46 6.62 5.99 6.71
CA ASP A 46 6.22 6.39 5.37
C ASP A 46 5.38 5.28 4.70
N LEU A 47 5.75 4.01 4.89
CA LEU A 47 4.97 2.88 4.41
C LEU A 47 3.61 2.76 5.13
N GLU A 48 3.58 2.96 6.44
CA GLU A 48 2.34 2.97 7.24
C GLU A 48 1.37 4.04 6.77
N LYS A 49 1.87 5.27 6.56
CA LYS A 49 1.08 6.40 6.06
C LYS A 49 0.49 6.08 4.68
N LYS A 50 1.30 5.59 3.74
CA LYS A 50 0.85 5.22 2.39
C LYS A 50 -0.18 4.11 2.39
N ILE A 51 -0.04 3.12 3.28
CA ILE A 51 -1.05 2.07 3.47
C ILE A 51 -2.38 2.68 3.92
N GLY A 52 -2.35 3.61 4.89
CA GLY A 52 -3.53 4.31 5.38
C GLY A 52 -4.24 5.08 4.27
N GLU A 53 -3.51 5.98 3.59
CA GLU A 53 -4.03 6.82 2.50
C GLU A 53 -4.62 5.97 1.36
N THR A 54 -3.90 4.93 0.93
CA THR A 54 -4.38 4.05 -0.15
C THR A 54 -5.64 3.28 0.28
N ARG A 55 -5.75 2.91 1.55
CA ARG A 55 -6.88 2.14 2.08
C ARG A 55 -8.13 3.01 2.24
N GLU A 56 -7.96 4.26 2.67
CA GLU A 56 -9.02 5.27 2.71
C GLU A 56 -9.54 5.55 1.29
N ARG A 57 -8.63 5.86 0.35
CA ARG A 57 -8.99 6.09 -1.06
C ARG A 57 -9.70 4.89 -1.69
N LEU A 58 -9.24 3.67 -1.40
CA LEU A 58 -9.91 2.45 -1.87
C LEU A 58 -11.32 2.29 -1.29
N ASN A 59 -11.55 2.75 -0.05
CA ASN A 59 -12.88 2.71 0.56
C ASN A 59 -13.81 3.74 -0.08
N GLU A 60 -13.34 4.97 -0.29
CA GLU A 60 -14.09 6.01 -1.03
C GLU A 60 -14.53 5.51 -2.41
N LEU A 61 -13.59 4.93 -3.16
CA LEU A 61 -13.86 4.38 -4.49
C LEU A 61 -14.79 3.15 -4.48
N PHE A 62 -14.87 2.44 -3.35
CA PHE A 62 -15.79 1.33 -3.17
C PHE A 62 -17.21 1.81 -2.84
N GLU A 63 -17.32 2.85 -2.02
CA GLU A 63 -18.59 3.51 -1.70
C GLU A 63 -19.12 4.30 -2.90
N ALA A 64 -18.23 4.72 -3.80
CA ALA A 64 -18.58 5.35 -5.06
C ALA A 64 -19.26 4.36 -6.04
N GLY A 65 -20.38 4.80 -6.63
CA GLY A 65 -21.11 4.07 -7.65
C GLY A 65 -20.27 3.79 -8.90
N ASP A 66 -20.76 2.95 -9.82
CA ASP A 66 -19.99 2.53 -11.00
C ASP A 66 -19.56 3.69 -11.91
N GLU A 67 -20.35 4.76 -11.98
CA GLU A 67 -20.03 5.97 -12.75
C GLU A 67 -18.83 6.77 -12.18
N ALA A 68 -18.69 6.80 -10.85
CA ALA A 68 -17.52 7.41 -10.21
C ALA A 68 -16.27 6.52 -10.34
N TRP A 69 -16.48 5.21 -10.54
CA TRP A 69 -15.40 4.27 -10.76
C TRP A 69 -14.85 4.32 -12.19
N GLU A 70 -15.67 4.68 -13.17
CA GLU A 70 -15.20 5.06 -14.51
C GLU A 70 -14.40 6.37 -14.51
N ASN A 71 -14.50 7.15 -13.44
CA ASN A 71 -13.78 8.40 -13.21
C ASN A 71 -12.69 8.27 -12.13
N ILE A 72 -12.08 7.09 -11.96
CA ILE A 72 -10.79 7.02 -11.24
C ILE A 72 -9.88 8.10 -11.81
N ASP A 73 -9.51 9.04 -10.96
CA ASP A 73 -8.62 10.12 -11.36
C ASP A 73 -7.16 9.69 -11.34
N ASP A 74 -6.33 10.47 -12.01
CA ASP A 74 -4.88 10.30 -12.03
C ASP A 74 -4.25 10.32 -10.63
N ALA A 75 -4.85 11.04 -9.68
CA ALA A 75 -4.36 11.12 -8.30
C ALA A 75 -4.44 9.77 -7.59
N SER A 76 -5.46 8.98 -7.88
CA SER A 76 -5.58 7.65 -7.32
C SER A 76 -4.52 6.72 -7.95
N GLU A 77 -4.35 6.77 -9.29
CA GLU A 77 -3.28 6.04 -10.01
C GLU A 77 -1.87 6.37 -9.50
N GLU A 78 -1.63 7.63 -9.18
CA GLU A 78 -0.40 8.08 -8.54
C GLU A 78 -0.22 7.45 -7.16
N LEU A 79 -1.23 7.51 -6.28
CA LEU A 79 -1.18 6.90 -4.94
C LEU A 79 -0.87 5.39 -4.99
N TRP A 80 -1.48 4.64 -5.92
CA TRP A 80 -1.19 3.21 -6.05
C TRP A 80 0.21 2.93 -6.59
N SER A 81 0.68 3.74 -7.54
CA SER A 81 2.06 3.66 -8.05
C SER A 81 3.08 3.93 -6.95
N GLU A 82 2.80 4.91 -6.10
CA GLU A 82 3.61 5.25 -4.94
C GLU A 82 3.63 4.14 -3.89
N LEU A 83 2.48 3.54 -3.58
CA LEU A 83 2.42 2.39 -2.66
C LEU A 83 3.26 1.23 -3.19
N LYS A 84 3.12 0.90 -4.47
CA LYS A 84 3.90 -0.17 -5.12
C LYS A 84 5.41 0.10 -5.03
N THR A 85 5.82 1.35 -5.23
CA THR A 85 7.22 1.77 -5.14
C THR A 85 7.73 1.65 -3.70
N ALA A 86 6.96 2.13 -2.72
CA ALA A 86 7.32 2.05 -1.31
C ALA A 86 7.46 0.59 -0.85
N VAL A 87 6.55 -0.29 -1.29
CA VAL A 87 6.62 -1.74 -1.05
C VAL A 87 7.90 -2.33 -1.65
N ASN A 88 8.19 -2.06 -2.92
CA ASN A 88 9.40 -2.58 -3.58
C ASN A 88 10.67 -2.12 -2.87
N ASN A 89 10.75 -0.84 -2.49
CA ASN A 89 11.88 -0.30 -1.72
C ASN A 89 11.99 -0.96 -0.34
N ALA A 90 10.86 -1.18 0.33
CA ALA A 90 10.84 -1.85 1.62
C ALA A 90 11.32 -3.32 1.54
N VAL A 91 11.04 -4.02 0.43
CA VAL A 91 11.54 -5.39 0.14
C VAL A 91 13.03 -5.38 -0.20
N LEU A 92 13.47 -4.48 -1.08
CA LEU A 92 14.88 -4.39 -1.50
C LEU A 92 15.80 -4.02 -0.34
N THR A 93 15.35 -3.17 0.58
CA THR A 93 16.10 -2.78 1.79
C THR A 93 16.25 -3.93 2.79
N THR A 94 15.39 -4.95 2.76
CA THR A 94 15.52 -6.15 3.60
C THR A 94 16.56 -7.17 3.12
N GLY A 95 17.18 -6.98 1.95
CA GLY A 95 18.12 -7.91 1.34
C GLY A 95 19.60 -7.50 1.38
N LYS A 96 19.98 -6.50 2.17
CA LYS A 96 21.36 -6.03 2.30
C LYS A 96 21.93 -6.29 3.69
#